data_AF-A0A2E7N6M8-F1
#
_entry.id   AF-A0A2E7N6M8-F1
#
_cell.length_a   1.000
_cell.length_b   1.000
_cell.length_c   1.000
_cell.angle_alpha   90.00
_cell.angle_beta   90.00
_cell.angle_gamma   90.00
#
_symmetry.space_group_name_H-M   'P 1'
#
loop_
_entity.id
_entity.type
_entity.pdbx_description
1 polymer ?
#
loop_
_entity_poly.entity_id
_entity_poly.type
_entity_poly.pdbx_seq_one_letter_code
_entity_poly.pdbx_strand_id
1 'polypeptide(L)'
;MYGTLAGFDPPREQIQQQAASKFGLDVNRDGVDAGYHLADEFMTRQNSTKPLRKMNGNEQWTFFSRYEQLVLQGAGHEVDLTLAG
;
A
#
# COMPACT_ATOMS: atom_id res chain seq x y z
N MET A 1 5.85 29.43 1.49
CA MET A 1 6.60 28.20 1.21
C MET A 1 6.01 27.12 2.11
N TYR A 2 5.07 26.31 1.60
CA TYR A 2 4.40 25.28 2.42
C TYR A 2 5.28 24.03 2.42
N GLY A 3 6.07 23.87 3.48
CA GLY A 3 6.93 22.71 3.68
C GLY A 3 6.13 21.50 4.14
N THR A 4 5.70 20.66 3.19
CA THR A 4 5.18 19.32 3.49
C THR A 4 6.13 18.28 2.90
N LEU A 5 7.38 18.31 3.34
CA LEU A 5 8.33 17.19 3.21
C LEU A 5 8.52 16.59 4.60
N ALA A 6 7.42 16.23 5.26
CA ALA A 6 7.48 15.26 6.34
C ALA A 6 7.53 13.89 5.66
N GLY A 7 8.74 13.36 5.44
CA GLY A 7 8.89 11.93 5.17
C GLY A 7 8.40 11.14 6.38
N PHE A 8 7.96 9.90 6.16
CA PHE A 8 7.71 8.99 7.27
C PHE A 8 9.03 8.76 8.03
N ASP A 9 9.01 8.96 9.36
CA ASP A 9 10.09 8.54 10.27
C ASP A 9 9.50 7.54 11.28
N PRO A 10 9.83 6.25 11.20
CA PRO A 10 10.77 5.65 10.24
C PRO A 10 10.21 5.60 8.80
N PRO A 11 11.07 5.43 7.78
CA PRO A 11 10.63 5.31 6.39
C PRO A 11 9.52 4.27 6.24
N ARG A 12 8.56 4.53 5.35
CA ARG A 12 7.39 3.66 5.14
C ARG A 12 7.79 2.23 4.81
N GLU A 13 8.92 2.03 4.13
CA GLU A 13 9.42 0.71 3.77
C GLU A 13 9.84 -0.09 5.01
N GLN A 14 10.38 0.59 6.03
CA GLN A 14 10.72 -0.03 7.31
C GLN A 14 9.46 -0.40 8.10
N ILE A 15 8.44 0.47 8.10
CA ILE A 15 7.14 0.18 8.73
C ILE A 15 6.51 -1.05 8.05
N GLN A 16 6.55 -1.08 6.72
CA GLN A 16 6.02 -2.15 5.90
C GLN A 16 6.72 -3.48 6.18
N GLN A 17 8.06 -3.49 6.26
CA GLN A 17 8.85 -4.65 6.63
C GLN A 17 8.46 -5.20 8.00
N GLN A 18 8.33 -4.32 9.00
CA GLN A 18 7.94 -4.72 10.35
C GLN A 18 6.51 -5.26 10.40
N ALA A 19 5.59 -4.76 9.57
CA ALA A 19 4.24 -5.27 9.48
C ALA A 19 4.21 -6.65 8.80
N ALA A 20 4.80 -6.76 7.60
CA ALA A 20 4.86 -7.98 6.80
C ALA A 20 5.50 -9.16 7.55
N SER A 21 6.57 -8.91 8.32
CA SER A 21 7.24 -9.95 9.11
C SER A 21 6.34 -10.63 10.15
N LYS A 22 5.33 -9.93 10.69
CA LYS A 22 4.34 -10.51 11.62
C LYS A 22 3.46 -11.57 10.97
N PHE A 23 3.34 -11.52 9.64
CA PHE A 23 2.60 -12.48 8.83
C PHE A 23 3.51 -13.50 8.15
N GLY A 24 4.80 -13.52 8.49
CA GLY A 24 5.80 -14.42 7.88
C GLY A 24 6.22 -14.01 6.46
N LEU A 25 5.94 -12.77 6.05
CA LEU A 25 6.32 -12.24 4.75
C LEU A 25 7.63 -11.48 4.87
N ASP A 26 8.65 -11.92 4.14
CA ASP A 26 9.94 -11.24 4.04
C ASP A 26 9.94 -10.30 2.84
N VAL A 27 9.85 -9.00 3.09
CA VAL A 27 9.82 -7.97 2.06
C VAL A 27 11.10 -7.14 2.14
N ASN A 28 11.67 -6.76 1.00
CA ASN A 28 12.84 -5.89 0.95
C ASN A 28 12.44 -4.47 0.53
N ARG A 29 13.31 -3.50 0.81
CA ARG A 29 13.05 -2.08 0.52
C ARG A 29 12.70 -1.83 -0.94
N ASP A 30 13.49 -2.35 -1.86
CA ASP A 30 13.32 -2.09 -3.30
C ASP A 30 11.99 -2.64 -3.82
N GLY A 31 11.59 -3.82 -3.35
CA GLY A 31 10.32 -4.44 -3.69
C GLY A 31 9.13 -3.69 -3.10
N VAL A 32 9.25 -3.21 -1.85
CA VAL A 32 8.22 -2.36 -1.24
C VAL A 32 8.10 -1.03 -1.97
N ASP A 33 9.20 -0.39 -2.34
CA ASP A 33 9.20 0.86 -3.12
C ASP A 33 8.56 0.65 -4.51
N ALA A 34 8.92 -0.43 -5.20
CA ALA A 34 8.29 -0.79 -6.48
C ALA A 34 6.79 -1.06 -6.31
N GLY A 35 6.40 -1.74 -5.23
CA GLY A 35 5.01 -2.00 -4.89
C GLY A 35 4.21 -0.72 -4.61
N TYR A 36 4.79 0.22 -3.87
CA TYR A 36 4.17 1.53 -3.64
C TYR A 36 3.98 2.32 -4.94
N HIS A 37 4.91 2.27 -5.89
CA HIS A 37 4.70 2.90 -7.20
C HIS A 37 3.46 2.33 -7.92
N LEU A 38 3.26 1.01 -7.91
CA LEU A 38 2.08 0.38 -8.50
C LEU A 38 0.79 0.76 -7.76
N ALA A 39 0.85 0.75 -6.42
CA ALA A 39 -0.28 1.07 -5.56
C ALA A 39 -0.72 2.54 -5.68
N ASP A 40 0.23 3.47 -5.80
CA ASP A 40 -0.03 4.89 -5.98
C ASP A 40 -0.64 5.20 -7.35
N GLU A 41 -0.20 4.51 -8.41
CA GLU A 41 -0.83 4.61 -9.73
C GLU A 41 -2.28 4.08 -9.69
N PHE A 42 -2.51 2.98 -8.96
CA PHE A 42 -3.86 2.44 -8.74
C PHE A 42 -4.75 3.44 -7.98
N MET A 43 -4.24 4.06 -6.92
CA MET A 43 -4.96 5.09 -6.16
C MET A 43 -5.28 6.33 -7.01
N THR A 44 -4.35 6.76 -7.84
CA THR A 44 -4.53 7.90 -8.75
C THR A 44 -5.64 7.63 -9.76
N ARG A 45 -5.65 6.43 -10.37
CA ARG A 45 -6.70 6.00 -11.31
C ARG A 45 -8.06 5.89 -10.62
N GLN A 46 -8.10 5.32 -9.42
CA GLN A 46 -9.34 5.21 -8.65
C GLN A 46 -9.92 6.59 -8.30
N ASN A 47 -9.11 7.49 -7.75
CA ASN A 47 -9.56 8.83 -7.38
C ASN A 47 -10.05 9.65 -8.58
N SER A 48 -9.50 9.39 -9.78
CA SER A 48 -9.94 10.01 -11.03
C SER A 48 -11.32 9.53 -11.48
N THR A 49 -11.74 8.32 -11.07
CA THR A 49 -13.04 7.71 -11.45
C THR A 49 -14.08 7.89 -10.33
N LYS A 50 -13.80 7.35 -9.15
CA LYS A 50 -14.62 7.49 -7.93
C LYS A 50 -13.68 7.81 -6.77
N PRO A 51 -13.65 9.06 -6.28
CA PRO A 51 -12.85 9.43 -5.13
C PRO A 51 -13.10 8.53 -3.92
N LEU A 52 -12.03 8.06 -3.24
CA LEU A 52 -12.15 7.17 -2.06
C LEU A 52 -13.06 7.77 -0.97
N ARG A 53 -13.05 9.10 -0.82
CA ARG A 53 -13.92 9.81 0.15
C ARG A 53 -15.42 9.65 -0.12
N LYS A 54 -15.80 9.19 -1.31
CA LYS A 54 -17.19 8.90 -1.70
C LYS A 54 -17.53 7.41 -1.60
N MET A 55 -16.60 6.57 -1.17
CA MET A 55 -16.81 5.14 -0.99
C MET A 55 -17.39 4.84 0.40
N ASN A 56 -18.18 3.78 0.48
CA ASN A 56 -18.59 3.22 1.78
C ASN A 56 -17.47 2.38 2.40
N GLY A 57 -17.66 1.91 3.64
CA GLY A 57 -16.63 1.17 4.38
C GLY A 57 -16.15 -0.11 3.69
N ASN A 58 -17.05 -0.89 3.09
CA ASN A 58 -16.67 -2.11 2.38
C ASN A 58 -15.88 -1.80 1.11
N GLU A 59 -16.29 -0.79 0.37
CA GLU A 59 -15.57 -0.33 -0.83
C GLU A 59 -14.17 0.19 -0.48
N GLN A 60 -14.03 0.93 0.62
CA GLN A 60 -12.73 1.40 1.10
C GLN A 60 -11.85 0.24 1.55
N TRP A 61 -12.41 -0.69 2.32
CA TRP A 61 -11.69 -1.89 2.76
C TRP A 61 -11.17 -2.67 1.54
N THR A 62 -12.03 -3.01 0.58
CA THR A 62 -11.61 -3.71 -0.64
C THR A 62 -10.55 -2.92 -1.43
N PHE A 63 -10.67 -1.60 -1.50
CA PHE A 63 -9.68 -0.77 -2.16
C PHE A 63 -8.32 -0.85 -1.45
N PHE A 64 -8.28 -0.69 -0.13
CA PHE A 64 -7.03 -0.69 0.63
C PHE A 64 -6.41 -2.09 0.72
N SER A 65 -7.20 -3.16 0.79
CA SER A 65 -6.69 -4.52 0.64
C SER A 65 -6.02 -4.73 -0.72
N ARG A 66 -6.60 -4.19 -1.81
CA ARG A 66 -5.98 -4.28 -3.14
C ARG A 66 -4.74 -3.40 -3.25
N TYR A 67 -4.76 -2.22 -2.63
CA TYR A 67 -3.59 -1.34 -2.55
C TYR A 67 -2.43 -2.06 -1.87
N GLU A 68 -2.67 -2.65 -0.71
CA GLU A 68 -1.66 -3.40 0.06
C GLU A 68 -1.18 -4.66 -0.68
N GLN A 69 -2.08 -5.37 -1.35
CA GLN A 69 -1.72 -6.51 -2.20
C GLN A 69 -0.74 -6.10 -3.30
N LEU A 70 -0.87 -4.91 -3.90
CA LEU A 70 0.10 -4.39 -4.88
C LEU A 70 1.45 -4.06 -4.25
N VAL A 71 1.45 -3.53 -3.02
CA VAL A 71 2.69 -3.27 -2.26
C VAL A 71 3.44 -4.58 -2.03
N LEU A 72 2.75 -5.61 -1.53
CA LEU A 72 3.33 -6.93 -1.29
C LEU A 72 3.75 -7.65 -2.57
N GLN A 73 3.00 -7.47 -3.66
CA GLN A 73 3.35 -8.00 -4.98
C GLN A 73 4.67 -7.43 -5.49
N GLY A 74 4.95 -6.14 -5.25
CA GLY A 74 6.24 -5.54 -5.59
C GLY A 74 7.43 -6.22 -4.91
N ALA A 75 7.22 -6.81 -3.73
CA ALA A 75 8.20 -7.61 -3.00
C ALA A 75 8.15 -9.12 -3.32
N GLY A 76 7.37 -9.54 -4.33
CA GLY A 76 7.29 -10.92 -4.78
C GLY A 76 6.26 -11.79 -4.04
N HIS A 77 5.37 -11.20 -3.24
CA HIS A 77 4.35 -11.93 -2.49
C HIS A 77 2.97 -11.79 -3.14
N GLU A 78 2.44 -12.88 -3.67
CA GLU A 78 1.05 -12.96 -4.13
C GLU A 78 0.15 -13.45 -2.99
N VAL A 79 -0.53 -12.50 -2.34
CA VAL A 79 -1.43 -12.76 -1.21
C VAL A 79 -2.89 -12.55 -1.61
N ASP A 80 -3.86 -13.07 -0.87
CA ASP A 80 -5.27 -12.73 -1.09
C ASP A 80 -5.67 -11.39 -0.41
N LEU A 81 -6.87 -10.89 -0.72
CA LEU A 81 -7.36 -9.62 -0.16
C LEU A 81 -7.64 -9.70 1.34
N THR A 82 -7.84 -10.90 1.90
CA THR A 82 -8.08 -11.08 3.33
C THR A 82 -6.78 -10.92 4.11
N LEU A 83 -5.67 -11.48 3.60
CA LEU A 83 -4.35 -11.34 4.21
C LEU A 83 -3.80 -9.92 4.04
N ALA A 84 -4.09 -9.26 2.92
CA ALA A 84 -3.68 -7.88 2.67
C ALA A 84 -4.59 -6.81 3.32
N GLY A 85 -5.74 -7.20 3.88
CA GLY A 85 -6.79 -6.30 4.36
C GLY A 85 -6.82 -6.05 5.86
#